data_AF-A0A6P0UN10-F1
#
_entry.id   AF-A0A6P0UN10-F1
#
_cell.length_a   1.000
_cell.length_b   1.000
_cell.length_c   1.000
_cell.angle_alpha   90.00
_cell.angle_beta   90.00
_cell.angle_gamma   90.00
#
_symmetry.space_group_name_H-M   'P 1'
#
loop_
_entity.id
_entity.type
_entity.pdbx_description
1 polymer ?
#
loop_
_entity_poly.entity_id
_entity_poly.type
_entity_poly.pdbx_seq_one_letter_code
_entity_poly.pdbx_strand_id
1 'polypeptide(L)'
;MKKVLFFVLAFCALGFACGPGKRVVSQTTPAEVKKEVAVVTEEEVPAKKPEPVIEEKVEEKKEETKVLVDFDPAKDEIIEEVIEEGPVEAFNHNIWDNLLQKHVSDAGNVDYQGFRRDKVMLNVYLKELAENLPQDSWTREDKLAYWINVYNAYTVKLILDNYPVKSIKDIKNPWDIRFFKLGKKWYNLNEVEHQILRKMNEPRIHFAIVCASISCPKLENHAFTASKLEEQLTKATRGFLADHNRNVITEKNLKLSKIFRWFAKDFKQNGSLVSFLNDYVDIEIAKNARISYNDYDWNLNE
;
A
#
# COMPACT_ATOMS: atom_id res chain seq x y z
N MET A 1 33.13 46.73 32.61
CA MET A 1 33.87 47.52 31.58
C MET A 1 34.20 46.59 30.42
N LYS A 2 33.58 46.82 29.26
CA LYS A 2 33.66 45.99 28.05
C LYS A 2 34.99 46.23 27.34
N LYS A 3 35.70 45.17 26.92
CA LYS A 3 36.81 45.28 25.95
C LYS A 3 36.34 44.73 24.60
N VAL A 4 36.35 45.63 23.62
CA VAL A 4 35.98 45.46 22.22
C VAL A 4 37.19 44.89 21.48
N LEU A 5 36.99 43.84 20.69
CA LEU A 5 38.01 43.28 19.79
C LEU A 5 37.71 43.75 18.36
N PHE A 6 38.68 44.40 17.75
CA PHE A 6 38.61 45.03 16.42
C PHE A 6 38.67 44.00 15.29
N PHE A 7 37.75 44.13 14.33
CA PHE A 7 37.79 43.54 13.00
C PHE A 7 38.78 44.32 12.11
N VAL A 8 39.62 43.62 11.34
CA VAL A 8 40.37 44.20 10.22
C VAL A 8 39.81 43.64 8.92
N LEU A 9 39.16 44.51 8.15
CA LEU A 9 38.71 44.34 6.78
C LEU A 9 39.83 44.81 5.84
N ALA A 10 40.28 43.95 4.93
CA ALA A 10 41.13 44.35 3.82
C ALA A 10 40.29 44.47 2.54
N PHE A 11 40.08 45.72 2.12
CA PHE A 11 39.53 46.14 0.84
C PHE A 11 40.65 46.15 -0.20
N CYS A 12 40.46 45.46 -1.33
CA CYS A 12 41.14 45.80 -2.58
C CYS A 12 40.10 45.98 -3.68
N ALA A 13 39.86 47.24 -4.03
CA ALA A 13 39.13 47.66 -5.21
C ALA A 13 40.13 48.31 -6.18
N LEU A 14 40.00 47.99 -7.47
CA LEU A 14 40.40 48.76 -8.68
C LEU A 14 40.20 47.79 -9.85
N GLY A 15 39.50 48.07 -10.95
CA GLY A 15 38.85 49.28 -11.43
C GLY A 15 38.69 49.16 -12.95
N PHE A 16 37.44 49.27 -13.43
CA PHE A 16 36.95 49.85 -14.70
C PHE A 16 37.69 49.67 -16.05
N ALA A 17 36.93 49.22 -17.06
CA ALA A 17 36.42 50.04 -18.19
C ALA A 17 35.78 49.16 -19.29
N CYS A 18 34.45 49.23 -19.48
CA CYS A 18 33.72 49.87 -20.60
C CYS A 18 33.61 49.05 -21.92
N GLY A 19 32.37 48.71 -22.32
CA GLY A 19 31.97 48.06 -23.58
C GLY A 19 31.91 49.04 -24.77
N PRO A 20 30.91 49.00 -25.69
CA PRO A 20 29.91 47.97 -26.02
C PRO A 20 29.93 47.58 -27.53
N GLY A 21 29.29 46.46 -27.90
CA GLY A 21 29.10 46.07 -29.31
C GLY A 21 27.67 45.58 -29.59
N LYS A 22 26.84 46.45 -30.18
CA LYS A 22 25.53 46.10 -30.77
C LYS A 22 25.73 45.40 -32.11
N ARG A 23 24.97 44.34 -32.39
CA ARG A 23 24.46 44.04 -33.74
C ARG A 23 23.02 43.58 -33.68
N VAL A 24 22.21 44.30 -34.45
CA VAL A 24 20.80 44.09 -34.79
C VAL A 24 20.74 43.15 -35.99
N VAL A 25 19.84 42.17 -35.99
CA VAL A 25 19.30 41.59 -37.24
C VAL A 25 17.79 41.34 -37.10
N SER A 26 17.09 42.04 -38.01
CA SER A 26 15.74 41.94 -38.55
C SER A 26 14.71 40.96 -37.98
N GLN A 27 13.56 41.54 -37.69
CA GLN A 27 12.22 40.94 -37.68
C GLN A 27 11.88 40.30 -39.04
N THR A 28 11.08 39.24 -38.99
CA THR A 28 9.95 39.01 -39.91
C THR A 28 8.92 38.09 -39.22
N THR A 29 7.78 38.66 -38.85
CA THR A 29 6.52 37.96 -38.57
C THR A 29 5.74 37.83 -39.89
N PRO A 30 4.96 36.74 -40.08
CA PRO A 30 3.80 36.81 -40.94
C PRO A 30 2.49 36.55 -40.18
N ALA A 31 1.59 37.51 -40.35
CA ALA A 31 0.15 37.39 -40.55
C ALA A 31 -0.73 36.79 -39.43
N GLU A 32 -1.31 37.72 -38.69
CA GLU A 32 -2.59 37.62 -37.99
C GLU A 32 -3.74 37.41 -39.00
N VAL A 33 -4.51 36.32 -38.86
CA VAL A 33 -5.78 36.13 -39.58
C VAL A 33 -6.92 36.47 -38.62
N LYS A 34 -7.56 37.60 -38.89
CA LYS A 34 -8.86 37.97 -38.35
C LYS A 34 -9.92 36.99 -38.86
N LYS A 35 -10.73 36.44 -37.95
CA LYS A 35 -12.09 36.01 -38.27
C LYS A 35 -13.07 36.57 -37.25
N GLU A 36 -14.14 37.10 -37.81
CA GLU A 36 -15.15 37.95 -37.22
C GLU A 36 -16.00 37.21 -36.18
N VAL A 37 -16.38 37.97 -35.16
CA VAL A 37 -17.44 37.65 -34.20
C VAL A 37 -18.78 37.92 -34.88
N ALA A 38 -19.60 36.89 -35.08
CA ALA A 38 -21.02 37.05 -35.38
C ALA A 38 -21.82 36.91 -34.08
N VAL A 39 -22.42 38.02 -33.66
CA VAL A 39 -23.43 38.11 -32.61
C VAL A 39 -24.71 37.48 -33.14
N VAL A 40 -25.26 36.50 -32.43
CA VAL A 40 -26.66 36.11 -32.57
C VAL A 40 -27.29 36.14 -31.18
N THR A 41 -28.35 36.93 -31.13
CA THR A 41 -29.20 37.30 -30.00
C THR A 41 -29.94 36.13 -29.37
N GLU A 42 -30.13 36.23 -28.05
CA GLU A 42 -31.07 35.43 -27.26
C GLU A 42 -32.51 35.60 -27.75
N GLU A 43 -33.23 34.48 -27.88
CA GLU A 43 -34.69 34.44 -27.78
C GLU A 43 -35.08 33.56 -26.58
N GLU A 44 -35.84 34.14 -25.66
CA GLU A 44 -36.47 33.47 -24.52
C GLU A 44 -37.61 32.54 -24.99
N VAL A 45 -37.66 31.33 -24.43
CA VAL A 45 -38.78 30.38 -24.59
C VAL A 45 -39.23 29.94 -23.19
N PRO A 46 -40.55 29.86 -22.91
CA PRO A 46 -41.09 30.13 -21.58
C PRO A 46 -40.97 28.95 -20.59
N ALA A 47 -40.91 29.33 -19.31
CA ALA A 47 -40.86 28.45 -18.15
C ALA A 47 -42.08 27.49 -18.08
N LYS A 48 -41.80 26.19 -18.04
CA LYS A 48 -42.77 25.14 -17.70
C LYS A 48 -42.65 24.81 -16.21
N LYS A 49 -43.81 24.83 -15.52
CA LYS A 49 -44.04 24.49 -14.10
C LYS A 49 -43.40 23.14 -13.71
N PRO A 50 -42.90 22.96 -12.47
CA PRO A 50 -42.40 21.69 -12.01
C PRO A 50 -43.55 20.70 -11.76
N GLU A 51 -43.42 19.49 -12.32
CA GLU A 51 -44.24 18.32 -12.00
C GLU A 51 -43.72 17.63 -10.72
N PRO A 52 -44.58 16.92 -9.97
CA PRO A 52 -44.27 16.46 -8.62
C PRO A 52 -43.30 15.26 -8.61
N VAL A 53 -42.49 15.24 -7.56
CA VAL A 53 -41.61 14.15 -7.15
C VAL A 53 -42.42 12.87 -6.96
N ILE A 54 -42.06 11.81 -7.70
CA ILE A 54 -42.46 10.44 -7.39
C ILE A 54 -41.31 9.85 -6.58
N GLU A 55 -41.60 9.50 -5.32
CA GLU A 55 -40.72 8.69 -4.48
C GLU A 55 -40.55 7.31 -5.13
N GLU A 56 -39.36 7.04 -5.67
CA GLU A 56 -38.98 5.71 -6.09
C GLU A 56 -38.57 4.91 -4.85
N LYS A 57 -39.41 3.92 -4.54
CA LYS A 57 -39.22 2.90 -3.52
C LYS A 57 -37.83 2.28 -3.67
N VAL A 58 -37.06 2.28 -2.58
CA VAL A 58 -35.87 1.44 -2.44
C VAL A 58 -36.34 -0.02 -2.46
N GLU A 59 -36.20 -0.69 -3.60
CA GLU A 59 -36.27 -2.14 -3.65
C GLU A 59 -34.98 -2.72 -3.07
N GLU A 60 -35.12 -3.44 -1.96
CA GLU A 60 -34.11 -4.36 -1.43
C GLU A 60 -33.66 -5.30 -2.56
N LYS A 61 -32.37 -5.24 -2.89
CA LYS A 61 -31.70 -6.33 -3.61
C LYS A 61 -31.80 -7.59 -2.76
N LYS A 62 -32.73 -8.49 -3.10
CA LYS A 62 -32.66 -9.88 -2.66
C LYS A 62 -31.42 -10.50 -3.28
N GLU A 63 -30.57 -11.07 -2.42
CA GLU A 63 -29.53 -12.01 -2.82
C GLU A 63 -30.19 -13.15 -3.59
N GLU A 64 -29.87 -13.26 -4.88
CA GLU A 64 -30.31 -14.41 -5.69
C GLU A 64 -29.40 -15.59 -5.35
N THR A 65 -29.91 -16.48 -4.50
CA THR A 65 -29.32 -17.80 -4.26
C THR A 65 -29.42 -18.60 -5.56
N LYS A 66 -28.27 -18.84 -6.23
CA LYS A 66 -28.24 -19.79 -7.35
C LYS A 66 -28.30 -21.22 -6.79
N VAL A 67 -29.46 -21.84 -6.90
CA VAL A 67 -29.64 -23.27 -6.63
C VAL A 67 -29.28 -24.03 -7.91
N LEU A 68 -28.16 -24.76 -7.90
CA LEU A 68 -27.90 -25.77 -8.91
C LEU A 68 -28.58 -27.06 -8.44
N VAL A 69 -29.66 -27.43 -9.13
CA VAL A 69 -30.37 -28.69 -8.87
C VAL A 69 -29.70 -29.75 -9.73
N ASP A 70 -28.90 -30.61 -9.12
CA ASP A 70 -28.38 -31.81 -9.78
C ASP A 70 -29.12 -33.04 -9.27
N PHE A 71 -29.60 -33.88 -10.18
CA PHE A 71 -30.35 -35.09 -9.85
C PHE A 71 -29.37 -36.26 -9.79
N ASP A 72 -29.20 -36.88 -8.62
CA ASP A 72 -28.45 -38.13 -8.47
C ASP A 72 -29.38 -39.33 -8.76
N PRO A 73 -29.31 -39.95 -9.96
CA PRO A 73 -30.20 -41.05 -10.33
C PRO A 73 -29.94 -42.33 -9.53
N ALA A 74 -28.87 -42.40 -8.72
CA ALA A 74 -28.58 -43.54 -7.87
C ALA A 74 -29.23 -43.47 -6.48
N LYS A 75 -29.72 -42.29 -6.08
CA LYS A 75 -30.25 -42.06 -4.71
C LYS A 75 -31.67 -41.52 -4.66
N ASP A 76 -32.26 -41.14 -5.81
CA ASP A 76 -33.64 -40.63 -5.91
C ASP A 76 -33.90 -39.44 -4.95
N GLU A 77 -32.88 -38.62 -4.73
CA GLU A 77 -32.88 -37.50 -3.78
C GLU A 77 -32.31 -36.25 -4.46
N ILE A 78 -32.95 -35.10 -4.21
CA ILE A 78 -32.50 -33.80 -4.71
C ILE A 78 -31.42 -33.29 -3.74
N ILE A 79 -30.20 -33.08 -4.24
CA ILE A 79 -29.12 -32.46 -3.45
C ILE A 79 -29.20 -30.95 -3.66
N GLU A 80 -29.71 -30.22 -2.67
CA GLU A 80 -29.60 -28.75 -2.63
C GLU A 80 -28.20 -28.37 -2.14
N GLU A 81 -27.27 -28.10 -3.06
CA GLU A 81 -25.98 -27.51 -2.72
C GLU A 81 -26.13 -25.98 -2.69
N VAL A 82 -26.27 -25.43 -1.49
CA VAL A 82 -26.21 -23.97 -1.27
C VAL A 82 -24.76 -23.54 -1.45
N ILE A 83 -24.45 -22.97 -2.62
CA ILE A 83 -23.20 -22.23 -2.80
C ILE A 83 -23.40 -20.89 -2.09
N GLU A 84 -22.88 -20.77 -0.87
CA GLU A 84 -22.72 -19.45 -0.25
C GLU A 84 -21.72 -18.66 -1.11
N GLU A 85 -22.22 -17.82 -2.02
CA GLU A 85 -21.38 -16.81 -2.64
C GLU A 85 -20.91 -15.87 -1.53
N GLY A 86 -19.64 -16.03 -1.13
CA GLY A 86 -19.00 -15.18 -0.14
C GLY A 86 -19.14 -13.70 -0.51
N PRO A 87 -19.00 -12.79 0.47
CA PRO A 87 -19.21 -11.36 0.24
C PRO A 87 -18.40 -10.88 -0.96
N VAL A 88 -19.09 -10.23 -1.91
CA VAL A 88 -18.48 -9.69 -3.13
C VAL A 88 -17.42 -8.65 -2.74
N GLU A 89 -16.16 -8.99 -2.98
CA GLU A 89 -15.03 -8.11 -2.68
C GLU A 89 -15.01 -6.90 -3.60
N ALA A 90 -14.64 -5.73 -3.07
CA ALA A 90 -14.66 -4.49 -3.85
C ALA A 90 -13.54 -4.43 -4.91
N PHE A 91 -12.50 -5.25 -4.76
CA PHE A 91 -11.38 -5.35 -5.70
C PHE A 91 -10.89 -6.80 -5.80
N ASN A 92 -10.62 -7.26 -7.03
CA ASN A 92 -10.17 -8.62 -7.29
C ASN A 92 -8.64 -8.73 -7.25
N HIS A 93 -8.09 -9.52 -6.31
CA HIS A 93 -6.65 -9.71 -6.15
C HIS A 93 -6.09 -11.00 -6.81
N ASN A 94 -6.86 -11.71 -7.64
CA ASN A 94 -6.48 -13.03 -8.17
C ASN A 94 -5.18 -13.03 -8.98
N ILE A 95 -4.88 -11.97 -9.74
CA ILE A 95 -3.61 -11.89 -10.49
C ILE A 95 -2.43 -11.88 -9.52
N TRP A 96 -2.54 -11.12 -8.43
CA TRP A 96 -1.52 -11.06 -7.40
C TRP A 96 -1.43 -12.36 -6.60
N ASP A 97 -2.56 -12.95 -6.25
CA ASP A 97 -2.61 -14.24 -5.55
C ASP A 97 -1.88 -15.33 -6.37
N ASN A 98 -2.17 -15.44 -7.66
CA ASN A 98 -1.50 -16.40 -8.55
C ASN A 98 0.02 -16.16 -8.66
N LEU A 99 0.45 -14.90 -8.69
CA LEU A 99 1.88 -14.55 -8.70
C LEU A 99 2.55 -14.93 -7.38
N LEU A 100 1.89 -14.68 -6.26
CA LEU A 100 2.38 -15.05 -4.94
C LEU A 100 2.51 -16.56 -4.79
N GLN A 101 1.47 -17.32 -5.13
CA GLN A 101 1.50 -18.79 -5.06
C GLN A 101 2.62 -19.39 -5.93
N LYS A 102 2.93 -18.76 -7.07
CA LYS A 102 3.96 -19.23 -7.99
C LYS A 102 5.39 -18.93 -7.51
N HIS A 103 5.60 -17.80 -6.85
CA HIS A 103 6.94 -17.27 -6.58
C HIS A 103 7.28 -17.09 -5.10
N VAL A 104 6.35 -17.35 -4.20
CA VAL A 104 6.55 -17.21 -2.75
C VAL A 104 6.28 -18.54 -2.08
N SER A 105 7.31 -19.08 -1.44
CA SER A 105 7.19 -20.32 -0.66
C SER A 105 6.34 -20.14 0.60
N ASP A 106 5.88 -21.25 1.20
CA ASP A 106 5.15 -21.21 2.48
C ASP A 106 5.95 -20.54 3.61
N ALA A 107 7.29 -20.62 3.53
CA ALA A 107 8.22 -19.99 4.46
C ALA A 107 8.39 -18.48 4.22
N GLY A 108 7.90 -17.94 3.10
CA GLY A 108 7.99 -16.53 2.74
C GLY A 108 9.20 -16.13 1.91
N ASN A 109 10.01 -17.09 1.47
CA ASN A 109 11.12 -16.84 0.55
C ASN A 109 10.56 -16.58 -0.85
N VAL A 110 11.09 -15.56 -1.52
CA VAL A 110 10.61 -15.05 -2.81
C VAL A 110 11.62 -15.41 -3.90
N ASP A 111 11.19 -16.19 -4.90
CA ASP A 111 11.97 -16.46 -6.10
C ASP A 111 11.98 -15.22 -7.02
N TYR A 112 12.76 -14.19 -6.67
CA TYR A 112 12.85 -12.97 -7.49
C TYR A 112 13.36 -13.25 -8.90
N GLN A 113 14.23 -14.24 -9.08
CA GLN A 113 14.71 -14.63 -10.40
C GLN A 113 13.58 -15.20 -11.27
N GLY A 114 12.72 -16.05 -10.71
CA GLY A 114 11.49 -16.54 -11.33
C GLY A 114 10.47 -15.44 -11.57
N PHE A 115 10.23 -14.60 -10.55
CA PHE A 115 9.26 -13.50 -10.60
C PHE A 115 9.54 -12.53 -11.76
N ARG A 116 10.82 -12.27 -12.08
CA ARG A 116 11.20 -11.45 -13.25
C ARG A 116 10.62 -11.95 -14.57
N ARG A 117 10.41 -13.26 -14.73
CA ARG A 117 9.84 -13.85 -15.95
C ARG A 117 8.36 -13.53 -16.11
N ASP A 118 7.65 -13.31 -15.01
CA ASP A 118 6.22 -12.95 -14.99
C ASP A 118 5.98 -11.45 -14.74
N LYS A 119 6.99 -10.60 -14.95
CA LYS A 119 6.90 -9.13 -14.78
C LYS A 119 5.74 -8.52 -15.57
N VAL A 120 5.37 -9.11 -16.71
CA VAL A 120 4.21 -8.66 -17.50
C VAL A 120 2.92 -8.79 -16.70
N MET A 121 2.66 -9.94 -16.08
CA MET A 121 1.47 -10.16 -15.25
C MET A 121 1.48 -9.28 -13.99
N LEU A 122 2.66 -9.07 -13.39
CA LEU A 122 2.79 -8.10 -12.29
C LEU A 122 2.37 -6.70 -12.75
N ASN A 123 2.82 -6.24 -13.92
CA ASN A 123 2.44 -4.93 -14.44
C ASN A 123 0.94 -4.82 -14.76
N VAL A 124 0.29 -5.91 -15.18
CA VAL A 124 -1.18 -5.94 -15.35
C VAL A 124 -1.86 -5.68 -14.01
N TYR A 125 -1.50 -6.43 -12.96
CA TYR A 125 -2.06 -6.23 -11.62
C TYR A 125 -1.82 -4.82 -11.07
N LEU A 126 -0.60 -4.29 -11.21
CA LEU A 126 -0.27 -2.93 -10.76
C LEU A 126 -1.06 -1.86 -11.51
N LYS A 127 -1.40 -2.11 -12.78
CA LYS A 127 -2.28 -1.23 -13.56
C LYS A 127 -3.71 -1.28 -13.04
N GLU A 128 -4.25 -2.47 -12.72
CA GLU A 128 -5.58 -2.61 -12.12
C GLU A 128 -5.70 -1.85 -10.79
N LEU A 129 -4.68 -1.97 -9.91
CA LEU A 129 -4.60 -1.15 -8.71
C LEU A 129 -4.60 0.35 -9.05
N ALA A 130 -3.77 0.78 -10.01
CA ALA A 130 -3.68 2.19 -10.37
C ALA A 130 -4.98 2.79 -10.92
N GLU A 131 -5.84 1.97 -11.53
CA GLU A 131 -7.11 2.37 -12.14
C GLU A 131 -8.32 2.27 -11.19
N ASN A 132 -8.26 1.43 -10.15
CA ASN A 132 -9.39 1.15 -9.25
C ASN A 132 -9.03 1.43 -7.78
N LEU A 133 -8.89 2.72 -7.45
CA LEU A 133 -8.58 3.14 -6.09
C LEU A 133 -9.77 2.91 -5.14
N PRO A 134 -9.51 2.73 -3.82
CA PRO A 134 -10.57 2.57 -2.84
C PRO A 134 -11.53 3.75 -2.83
N GLN A 135 -12.83 3.44 -2.88
CA GLN A 135 -13.91 4.43 -2.85
C GLN A 135 -14.44 4.60 -1.43
N ASP A 136 -15.18 5.68 -1.18
CA ASP A 136 -15.79 5.91 0.13
C ASP A 136 -16.78 4.79 0.51
N SER A 137 -17.47 4.21 -0.47
CA SER A 137 -18.40 3.09 -0.31
C SER A 137 -17.74 1.76 0.06
N TRP A 138 -16.42 1.61 -0.09
CA TRP A 138 -15.73 0.38 0.28
C TRP A 138 -15.69 0.22 1.80
N THR A 139 -15.80 -1.03 2.25
CA THR A 139 -15.65 -1.38 3.67
C THR A 139 -14.24 -1.05 4.18
N ARG A 140 -14.06 -1.09 5.50
CA ARG A 140 -12.73 -0.92 6.09
C ARG A 140 -11.80 -2.06 5.65
N GLU A 141 -12.34 -3.27 5.55
CA GLU A 141 -11.65 -4.50 5.22
C GLU A 141 -11.18 -4.46 3.76
N ASP A 142 -12.03 -4.04 2.83
CA ASP A 142 -11.67 -3.80 1.42
C ASP A 142 -10.51 -2.80 1.31
N LYS A 143 -10.61 -1.67 2.00
CA LYS A 143 -9.57 -0.63 2.00
C LYS A 143 -8.25 -1.19 2.54
N LEU A 144 -8.29 -1.96 3.63
CA LEU A 144 -7.07 -2.47 4.26
C LEU A 144 -6.40 -3.54 3.38
N ALA A 145 -7.17 -4.52 2.88
CA ALA A 145 -6.69 -5.55 1.98
C ALA A 145 -6.03 -4.94 0.73
N TYR A 146 -6.72 -3.97 0.12
CA TYR A 146 -6.18 -3.23 -1.02
C TYR A 146 -4.83 -2.57 -0.71
N TRP A 147 -4.74 -1.79 0.37
CA TRP A 147 -3.51 -1.04 0.68
C TRP A 147 -2.35 -1.93 1.14
N ILE A 148 -2.63 -3.06 1.81
CA ILE A 148 -1.62 -4.07 2.13
C ILE A 148 -1.05 -4.65 0.83
N ASN A 149 -1.91 -5.06 -0.11
CA ASN A 149 -1.46 -5.63 -1.36
C ASN A 149 -0.75 -4.60 -2.27
N VAL A 150 -1.18 -3.33 -2.27
CA VAL A 150 -0.43 -2.23 -2.91
C VAL A 150 0.99 -2.17 -2.39
N TYR A 151 1.16 -2.11 -1.06
CA TYR A 151 2.50 -2.01 -0.47
C TYR A 151 3.36 -3.21 -0.89
N ASN A 152 2.85 -4.43 -0.72
CA ASN A 152 3.60 -5.65 -1.02
C ASN A 152 3.98 -5.77 -2.50
N ALA A 153 3.03 -5.55 -3.41
CA ALA A 153 3.28 -5.66 -4.84
C ALA A 153 4.27 -4.59 -5.34
N TYR A 154 4.18 -3.36 -4.81
CA TYR A 154 5.14 -2.31 -5.16
C TYR A 154 6.52 -2.51 -4.51
N THR A 155 6.61 -3.11 -3.32
CA THR A 155 7.90 -3.56 -2.77
C THR A 155 8.54 -4.61 -3.68
N VAL A 156 7.79 -5.63 -4.12
CA VAL A 156 8.30 -6.64 -5.06
C VAL A 156 8.73 -5.98 -6.37
N LYS A 157 7.91 -5.09 -6.94
CA LYS A 157 8.30 -4.31 -8.12
C LYS A 157 9.61 -3.55 -7.91
N LEU A 158 9.78 -2.89 -6.77
CA LEU A 158 10.99 -2.12 -6.47
C LEU A 158 12.23 -3.02 -6.47
N ILE A 159 12.15 -4.20 -5.86
CA ILE A 159 13.24 -5.18 -5.89
C ILE A 159 13.51 -5.64 -7.33
N LEU A 160 12.48 -6.03 -8.08
CA LEU A 160 12.62 -6.52 -9.46
C LEU A 160 13.21 -5.48 -10.42
N ASP A 161 12.92 -4.20 -10.21
CA ASP A 161 13.48 -3.10 -11.01
C ASP A 161 14.96 -2.85 -10.70
N ASN A 162 15.47 -3.33 -9.55
CA ASN A 162 16.86 -3.19 -9.11
C ASN A 162 17.62 -4.53 -9.03
N TYR A 163 16.99 -5.64 -9.46
CA TYR A 163 17.58 -6.97 -9.34
C TYR A 163 18.71 -7.21 -10.37
N PRO A 164 19.85 -7.82 -9.99
CA PRO A 164 20.14 -8.41 -8.67
C PRO A 164 20.61 -7.37 -7.65
N VAL A 165 20.01 -7.43 -6.47
CA VAL A 165 20.34 -6.60 -5.30
C VAL A 165 20.38 -7.53 -4.09
N LYS A 166 21.32 -7.31 -3.15
CA LYS A 166 21.47 -8.17 -1.97
C LYS A 166 20.59 -7.73 -0.81
N SER A 167 20.25 -6.44 -0.76
CA SER A 167 19.39 -5.86 0.26
C SER A 167 18.58 -4.71 -0.33
N ILE A 168 17.32 -4.57 0.06
CA ILE A 168 16.54 -3.37 -0.27
C ILE A 168 17.28 -2.07 0.11
N LYS A 169 18.15 -2.12 1.12
CA LYS A 169 18.96 -0.98 1.59
C LYS A 169 20.09 -0.57 0.63
N ASP A 170 20.44 -1.42 -0.33
CA ASP A 170 21.41 -1.07 -1.37
C ASP A 170 20.78 -0.12 -2.42
N ILE A 171 19.45 -0.07 -2.47
CA ILE A 171 18.70 0.90 -3.28
C ILE A 171 18.67 2.23 -2.54
N LYS A 172 18.98 3.33 -3.21
CA LYS A 172 19.03 4.66 -2.58
C LYS A 172 17.65 5.13 -2.13
N ASN A 173 17.47 5.32 -0.81
CA ASN A 173 16.24 5.80 -0.17
C ASN A 173 14.97 5.03 -0.61
N PRO A 174 14.95 3.70 -0.48
CA PRO A 174 14.00 2.84 -1.20
C PRO A 174 12.54 3.12 -0.84
N TRP A 175 12.28 3.55 0.40
CA TRP A 175 10.93 3.88 0.86
C TRP A 175 10.45 5.28 0.46
N ASP A 176 11.36 6.19 0.09
CA ASP A 176 11.03 7.58 -0.25
C ASP A 176 10.95 7.82 -1.77
N ILE A 177 11.36 6.86 -2.59
CA ILE A 177 11.30 6.97 -4.05
C ILE A 177 9.84 7.09 -4.50
N ARG A 178 9.49 8.19 -5.16
CA ARG A 178 8.19 8.32 -5.84
C ARG A 178 8.27 7.59 -7.18
N PHE A 179 7.94 6.30 -7.23
CA PHE A 179 8.15 5.46 -8.42
C PHE A 179 6.88 4.84 -9.01
N PHE A 180 5.72 5.04 -8.38
CA PHE A 180 4.45 4.54 -8.92
C PHE A 180 3.33 5.55 -8.79
N LYS A 181 2.32 5.42 -9.65
CA LYS A 181 1.10 6.24 -9.61
C LYS A 181 -0.09 5.38 -9.25
N LEU A 182 -0.97 5.93 -8.43
CA LEU A 182 -2.34 5.45 -8.27
C LEU A 182 -3.24 6.63 -8.67
N GLY A 183 -4.05 6.44 -9.71
CA GLY A 183 -4.74 7.53 -10.40
C GLY A 183 -3.74 8.58 -10.90
N LYS A 184 -3.94 9.84 -10.50
CA LYS A 184 -3.09 10.97 -10.92
C LYS A 184 -1.92 11.26 -9.98
N LYS A 185 -1.90 10.67 -8.77
CA LYS A 185 -0.91 10.99 -7.73
C LYS A 185 0.26 10.00 -7.78
N TRP A 186 1.47 10.53 -7.71
CA TRP A 186 2.67 9.72 -7.46
C TRP A 186 2.75 9.33 -5.99
N TYR A 187 3.15 8.10 -5.70
CA TYR A 187 3.31 7.55 -4.36
C TYR A 187 4.71 6.97 -4.17
N ASN A 188 5.11 6.87 -2.91
CA ASN A 188 6.22 6.06 -2.43
C ASN A 188 5.73 5.07 -1.36
N LEU A 189 6.56 4.11 -0.94
CA LEU A 189 6.17 3.10 0.03
C LEU A 189 5.88 3.72 1.42
N ASN A 190 6.65 4.74 1.82
CA ASN A 190 6.42 5.45 3.07
C ASN A 190 5.05 6.12 3.14
N GLU A 191 4.55 6.70 2.04
CA GLU A 191 3.22 7.29 1.98
C GLU A 191 2.13 6.24 2.20
N VAL A 192 2.26 5.06 1.58
CA VAL A 192 1.31 3.96 1.75
C VAL A 192 1.31 3.46 3.20
N GLU A 193 2.48 3.22 3.79
CA GLU A 193 2.57 2.72 5.16
C GLU A 193 2.18 3.79 6.19
N HIS A 194 2.87 4.93 6.20
CA HIS A 194 2.76 5.90 7.27
C HIS A 194 1.57 6.84 7.16
N GLN A 195 1.13 7.17 5.94
CA GLN A 195 0.06 8.14 5.75
C GLN A 195 -1.30 7.50 5.53
N ILE A 196 -1.35 6.21 5.19
CA ILE A 196 -2.58 5.46 4.91
C ILE A 196 -2.73 4.30 5.90
N LEU A 197 -1.98 3.20 5.76
CA LEU A 197 -2.18 1.97 6.54
C LEU A 197 -2.12 2.21 8.05
N ARG A 198 -1.08 2.90 8.53
CA ARG A 198 -0.92 3.18 9.97
C ARG A 198 -2.01 4.07 10.56
N LYS A 199 -2.77 4.81 9.73
CA LYS A 199 -3.92 5.62 10.18
C LYS A 199 -5.22 4.83 10.25
N MET A 200 -5.24 3.59 9.77
CA MET A 200 -6.39 2.69 9.85
C MET A 200 -6.50 1.95 11.19
N ASN A 201 -5.60 2.26 12.14
CA ASN A 201 -5.55 1.74 13.51
C ASN A 201 -5.56 0.21 13.57
N GLU A 202 -4.80 -0.43 12.67
CA GLU A 202 -4.65 -1.87 12.61
C GLU A 202 -3.17 -2.24 12.85
N PRO A 203 -2.75 -2.56 14.10
CA PRO A 203 -1.35 -2.85 14.41
C PRO A 203 -0.81 -4.09 13.68
N ARG A 204 -1.68 -5.02 13.26
CA ARG A 204 -1.27 -6.25 12.57
C ARG A 204 -0.78 -6.01 11.14
N ILE A 205 -0.98 -4.82 10.57
CA ILE A 205 -0.39 -4.46 9.27
C ILE A 205 1.14 -4.65 9.26
N HIS A 206 1.80 -4.46 10.40
CA HIS A 206 3.24 -4.67 10.57
C HIS A 206 3.70 -6.12 10.40
N PHE A 207 2.77 -7.08 10.31
CA PHE A 207 3.03 -8.48 9.98
C PHE A 207 2.51 -8.87 8.60
N ALA A 208 1.75 -7.99 7.96
CA ALA A 208 1.13 -8.21 6.65
C ALA A 208 1.89 -7.49 5.52
N ILE A 209 2.68 -6.46 5.84
CA ILE A 209 3.49 -5.74 4.85
C ILE A 209 4.96 -6.13 4.93
N VAL A 210 5.60 -6.31 3.76
CA VAL A 210 6.97 -6.82 3.65
C VAL A 210 7.96 -5.74 3.21
N CYS A 211 9.13 -5.74 3.82
CA CYS A 211 10.26 -4.86 3.53
C CYS A 211 11.38 -5.58 2.75
N ALA A 212 11.07 -6.72 2.14
CA ALA A 212 11.97 -7.59 1.37
C ALA A 212 13.29 -7.90 2.11
N SER A 213 13.21 -8.36 3.36
CA SER A 213 14.39 -8.76 4.13
C SER A 213 14.17 -9.98 5.01
N ILE A 214 15.24 -10.70 5.34
CA ILE A 214 15.21 -11.91 6.16
C ILE A 214 14.54 -11.66 7.51
N SER A 215 14.82 -10.54 8.19
CA SER A 215 14.23 -10.25 9.50
C SER A 215 12.83 -9.61 9.44
N CYS A 216 12.31 -9.33 8.24
CA CYS A 216 10.94 -8.87 8.05
C CYS A 216 9.94 -9.99 8.37
N PRO A 217 8.65 -9.68 8.64
CA PRO A 217 7.60 -10.67 8.50
C PRO A 217 7.62 -11.24 7.09
N LYS A 218 7.20 -12.49 6.95
CA LYS A 218 7.15 -13.12 5.65
C LYS A 218 6.14 -12.41 4.73
N LEU A 219 6.45 -12.38 3.44
CA LEU A 219 5.42 -12.17 2.43
C LEU A 219 4.53 -13.42 2.41
N GLU A 220 3.23 -13.27 2.64
CA GLU A 220 2.30 -14.39 2.51
C GLU A 220 2.21 -14.82 1.03
N ASN A 221 2.04 -16.11 0.79
CA ASN A 221 1.89 -16.66 -0.56
C ASN A 221 0.46 -16.56 -1.11
N HIS A 222 -0.39 -15.78 -0.43
CA HIS A 222 -1.74 -15.42 -0.85
C HIS A 222 -1.94 -13.91 -0.73
N ALA A 223 -2.74 -13.37 -1.64
CA ALA A 223 -3.15 -11.98 -1.54
C ALA A 223 -4.08 -11.79 -0.33
N PHE A 224 -4.00 -10.63 0.31
CA PHE A 224 -4.97 -10.28 1.34
C PHE A 224 -6.31 -9.96 0.69
N THR A 225 -7.41 -10.46 1.22
CA THR A 225 -8.73 -10.17 0.66
C THR A 225 -9.71 -9.75 1.75
N ALA A 226 -10.73 -8.95 1.41
CA ALA A 226 -11.63 -8.39 2.41
C ALA A 226 -12.36 -9.49 3.20
N SER A 227 -12.82 -10.54 2.49
CA SER A 227 -13.56 -11.66 3.07
C SER A 227 -12.73 -12.49 4.06
N LYS A 228 -11.40 -12.54 3.88
CA LYS A 228 -10.46 -13.36 4.69
C LYS A 228 -9.53 -12.53 5.58
N LEU A 229 -9.66 -11.21 5.55
CA LEU A 229 -8.68 -10.29 6.11
C LEU A 229 -8.39 -10.57 7.59
N GLU A 230 -9.42 -10.78 8.39
CA GLU A 230 -9.26 -11.03 9.83
C GLU A 230 -8.50 -12.33 10.12
N GLU A 231 -8.86 -13.40 9.42
CA GLU A 231 -8.15 -14.68 9.52
C GLU A 231 -6.69 -14.52 9.08
N GLN A 232 -6.45 -13.86 7.94
CA GLN A 232 -5.12 -13.67 7.38
C GLN A 232 -4.23 -12.81 8.28
N LEU A 233 -4.73 -11.70 8.81
CA LEU A 233 -3.99 -10.85 9.75
C LEU A 233 -3.67 -11.59 11.04
N THR A 234 -4.63 -12.35 11.58
CA THR A 234 -4.42 -13.16 12.79
C THR A 234 -3.38 -14.25 12.55
N LYS A 235 -3.47 -14.94 11.41
CA LYS A 235 -2.51 -15.98 11.00
C LYS A 235 -1.10 -15.41 10.83
N ALA A 236 -0.96 -14.29 10.11
CA ALA A 236 0.33 -13.62 9.91
C ALA A 236 0.94 -13.17 11.26
N THR A 237 0.12 -12.64 12.16
CA THR A 237 0.53 -12.21 13.51
C THR A 237 1.04 -13.40 14.33
N ARG A 238 0.23 -14.46 14.45
CA ARG A 238 0.60 -15.67 15.20
C ARG A 238 1.85 -16.32 14.62
N GLY A 239 1.91 -16.44 13.29
CA GLY A 239 3.07 -16.99 12.58
C GLY A 239 4.35 -16.20 12.85
N PHE A 240 4.29 -14.87 12.81
CA PHE A 240 5.44 -14.02 13.11
C PHE A 240 5.90 -14.19 14.57
N LEU A 241 4.97 -14.19 15.53
CA LEU A 241 5.29 -14.33 16.95
C LEU A 241 5.87 -15.70 17.29
N ALA A 242 5.44 -16.76 16.60
CA ALA A 242 5.92 -18.12 16.76
C ALA A 242 7.30 -18.37 16.13
N ASP A 243 7.78 -17.49 15.24
CA ASP A 243 9.10 -17.67 14.62
C ASP A 243 10.24 -17.37 15.60
N HIS A 244 10.90 -18.43 16.06
CA HIS A 244 12.04 -18.38 16.98
C HIS A 244 13.28 -17.66 16.46
N ASN A 245 13.43 -17.50 15.14
CA ASN A 245 14.52 -16.70 14.57
C ASN A 245 14.28 -15.19 14.79
N ARG A 246 13.01 -14.79 14.92
CA ARG A 246 12.60 -13.39 15.04
C ARG A 246 12.19 -13.04 16.47
N ASN A 247 11.62 -14.00 17.21
CA ASN A 247 11.03 -13.79 18.52
C ASN A 247 11.28 -14.98 19.47
N VAL A 248 11.73 -14.70 20.69
CA VAL A 248 11.75 -15.65 21.80
C VAL A 248 10.87 -15.08 22.90
N ILE A 249 9.73 -15.72 23.15
CA ILE A 249 8.69 -15.26 24.06
C ILE A 249 8.57 -16.27 25.20
N THR A 250 8.78 -15.79 26.43
CA THR A 250 8.58 -16.55 27.67
C THR A 250 7.77 -15.69 28.64
N GLU A 251 7.25 -16.28 29.73
CA GLU A 251 6.48 -15.57 30.76
C GLU A 251 7.19 -14.28 31.23
N LYS A 252 8.52 -14.32 31.46
CA LYS A 252 9.26 -13.22 32.11
C LYS A 252 10.27 -12.50 31.22
N ASN A 253 10.65 -13.08 30.09
CA ASN A 253 11.66 -12.50 29.20
C ASN A 253 11.22 -12.61 27.74
N LEU A 254 11.25 -11.48 27.04
CA LEU A 254 10.96 -11.35 25.62
C LEU A 254 12.21 -10.89 24.89
N LYS A 255 12.59 -11.60 23.84
CA LYS A 255 13.59 -11.17 22.87
C LYS A 255 12.91 -11.06 21.51
N LEU A 256 12.50 -9.84 21.15
CA LEU A 256 11.57 -9.60 20.05
C LEU A 256 12.26 -8.99 18.83
N SER A 257 11.60 -9.06 17.67
CA SER A 257 12.02 -8.29 16.49
C SER A 257 12.05 -6.78 16.78
N LYS A 258 12.97 -6.05 16.13
CA LYS A 258 13.06 -4.57 16.21
C LYS A 258 11.80 -3.86 15.70
N ILE A 259 10.92 -4.54 14.96
CA ILE A 259 9.61 -4.01 14.53
C ILE A 259 8.78 -3.51 15.72
N PHE A 260 8.75 -4.26 16.82
CA PHE A 260 8.07 -3.83 18.05
C PHE A 260 8.67 -2.58 18.69
N ARG A 261 9.94 -2.30 18.43
CA ARG A 261 10.62 -1.06 18.87
C ARG A 261 10.33 0.10 17.93
N TRP A 262 10.45 -0.12 16.62
CA TRP A 262 10.28 0.92 15.61
C TRP A 262 8.82 1.41 15.53
N PHE A 263 7.86 0.51 15.70
CA PHE A 263 6.43 0.80 15.64
C PHE A 263 5.74 0.70 16.99
N ALA A 264 6.49 0.92 18.08
CA ALA A 264 6.00 0.79 19.45
C ALA A 264 4.70 1.58 19.74
N LYS A 265 4.48 2.71 19.05
CA LYS A 265 3.27 3.52 19.20
C LYS A 265 2.03 2.77 18.72
N ASP A 266 2.14 2.01 17.64
CA ASP A 266 1.01 1.37 16.98
C ASP A 266 0.54 0.16 17.81
N PHE A 267 1.46 -0.62 18.36
CA PHE A 267 1.15 -1.73 19.28
C PHE A 267 0.63 -1.30 20.66
N LYS A 268 0.70 0.00 20.99
CA LYS A 268 0.30 0.54 22.31
C LYS A 268 -0.96 1.41 22.25
N GLN A 269 -1.69 1.38 21.13
CA GLN A 269 -2.91 2.18 20.98
C GLN A 269 -4.03 1.71 21.92
N ASN A 270 -4.19 0.39 22.09
CA ASN A 270 -5.26 -0.22 22.89
C ASN A 270 -4.75 -0.93 24.15
N GLY A 271 -3.58 -0.52 24.66
CA GLY A 271 -2.99 -1.14 25.84
C GLY A 271 -1.47 -1.15 25.83
N SER A 272 -0.88 -2.10 26.55
CA SER A 272 0.57 -2.32 26.53
C SER A 272 0.96 -3.28 25.40
N LEU A 273 2.24 -3.25 25.01
CA LEU A 273 2.78 -4.25 24.08
C LEU A 273 2.57 -5.68 24.61
N VAL A 274 2.73 -5.90 25.92
CA VAL A 274 2.48 -7.22 26.53
C VAL A 274 1.02 -7.63 26.38
N SER A 275 0.08 -6.70 26.52
CA SER A 275 -1.35 -6.97 26.28
C SER A 275 -1.58 -7.41 24.84
N PHE A 276 -1.06 -6.65 23.87
CA PHE A 276 -1.16 -7.01 22.46
C PHE A 276 -0.60 -8.40 22.19
N LEU A 277 0.58 -8.72 22.74
CA LEU A 277 1.19 -10.04 22.52
C LEU A 277 0.35 -11.18 23.11
N ASN A 278 -0.20 -11.01 24.31
CA ASN A 278 -1.05 -12.02 24.97
C ASN A 278 -2.32 -12.35 24.17
N ASP A 279 -2.80 -11.47 23.29
CA ASP A 279 -3.94 -11.75 22.41
C ASP A 279 -3.61 -12.80 21.33
N TYR A 280 -2.33 -13.04 21.04
CA TYR A 280 -1.87 -13.88 19.93
C TYR A 280 -0.88 -14.98 20.31
N VAL A 281 -0.52 -15.14 21.58
CA VAL A 281 0.36 -16.24 22.04
C VAL A 281 -0.37 -17.14 23.04
N ASP A 282 0.02 -18.41 23.10
CA ASP A 282 -0.61 -19.39 24.00
C ASP A 282 -0.06 -19.34 25.45
N ILE A 283 0.93 -18.49 25.71
CA ILE A 283 1.53 -18.32 27.04
C ILE A 283 1.09 -16.99 27.66
N GLU A 284 0.85 -16.99 28.97
CA GLU A 284 0.61 -15.73 29.67
C GLU A 284 1.94 -15.00 29.92
N ILE A 285 2.16 -13.88 29.24
CA ILE A 285 3.32 -13.01 29.45
C ILE A 285 3.04 -12.14 30.67
N ALA A 286 3.97 -12.15 31.63
CA ALA A 286 3.90 -11.31 32.82
C ALA A 286 3.93 -9.82 32.45
N LYS A 287 3.12 -9.01 33.14
CA LYS A 287 3.01 -7.55 32.89
C LYS A 287 4.36 -6.81 32.96
N ASN A 288 5.30 -7.32 33.75
CA ASN A 288 6.64 -6.77 33.95
C ASN A 288 7.74 -7.57 33.22
N ALA A 289 7.39 -8.37 32.20
CA ALA A 289 8.34 -9.12 31.42
C ALA A 289 9.44 -8.20 30.85
N ARG A 290 10.69 -8.66 30.92
CA ARG A 290 11.85 -7.91 30.42
C ARG A 290 11.89 -8.01 28.90
N ILE A 291 11.96 -6.87 28.22
CA ILE A 291 11.98 -6.81 26.76
C ILE A 291 13.37 -6.43 26.26
N SER A 292 13.89 -7.25 25.36
CA SER A 292 15.09 -7.01 24.57
C SER A 292 14.78 -7.21 23.09
N TYR A 293 15.65 -6.73 22.20
CA TYR A 293 15.41 -6.77 20.76
C TYR A 293 16.54 -7.49 20.02
N ASN A 294 16.18 -8.34 19.06
CA ASN A 294 17.12 -9.03 18.17
C ASN A 294 17.80 -8.06 17.19
N ASP A 295 18.94 -8.49 16.64
CA ASP A 295 19.47 -7.83 15.46
C ASP A 295 18.60 -8.05 14.23
N TYR A 296 18.81 -7.22 13.22
CA TYR A 296 17.94 -7.20 12.04
C TYR A 296 18.78 -7.41 10.80
N ASP A 297 18.58 -8.58 10.19
CA ASP A 297 19.19 -8.96 8.94
C ASP A 297 18.39 -8.36 7.77
N TRP A 298 19.08 -7.49 7.02
CA TRP A 298 18.57 -6.77 5.87
C TRP A 298 18.84 -7.46 4.53
N ASN A 299 19.49 -8.62 4.53
CA ASN A 299 19.63 -9.43 3.32
C ASN A 299 18.25 -9.77 2.75
N LEU A 300 18.18 -9.88 1.42
CA LEU A 300 16.95 -10.19 0.69
C LEU A 300 16.37 -11.54 1.13
N ASN A 301 15.04 -11.63 1.20
CA ASN A 301 14.31 -12.85 1.56
C ASN A 301 14.07 -13.74 0.33
N GLU A 302 15.16 -14.26 -0.25
CA GLU A 302 15.12 -15.20 -1.40
C GLU A 302 15.63 -16.60 -1.03
#